data_AF-A0A1L7NMJ3-F1
#
_entry.id   AF-A0A1L7NMJ3-F1
#
_cell.length_a   1.000
_cell.length_b   1.000
_cell.length_c   1.000
_cell.angle_alpha   90.00
_cell.angle_beta   90.00
_cell.angle_gamma   90.00
#
_symmetry.space_group_name_H-M   'P 1'
#
loop_
_entity.id
_entity.type
_entity.pdbx_description
1 polymer ?
#
loop_
_entity_poly.entity_id
_entity_poly.type
_entity_poly.pdbx_seq_one_letter_code
_entity_poly.pdbx_strand_id
1 'polypeptide(L)' 'MHPTVADGLYWYFANGEPEPRPVMINKERWGQSMKSFNGAQQSWLREGEYLIGPQPAPQFQ' A
#
# COMPACT_ATOMS: atom_id res chain seq x y z
N MET A 1 -1.89 -13.57 -11.18
CA MET A 1 -2.18 -12.30 -11.88
C MET A 1 -2.01 -11.18 -10.88
N HIS A 2 -1.12 -10.22 -11.13
CA HIS A 2 -0.93 -9.09 -10.22
C HIS A 2 -2.08 -8.11 -10.40
N PRO A 3 -2.74 -7.63 -9.33
CA PRO A 3 -3.71 -6.56 -9.46
C PRO A 3 -3.03 -5.33 -10.07
N THR A 4 -3.66 -4.71 -11.06
CA THR A 4 -3.24 -3.44 -11.67
C THR A 4 -3.46 -2.30 -10.68
N VAL A 5 -2.70 -2.29 -9.59
CA VAL A 5 -2.81 -1.28 -8.54
C VAL A 5 -2.15 0.02 -9.02
N ALA A 6 -2.86 1.15 -8.93
CA ALA A 6 -2.33 2.45 -9.33
C ALA A 6 -1.29 2.98 -8.31
N ASP A 7 -0.43 3.89 -8.73
CA ASP A 7 0.50 4.55 -7.81
C ASP A 7 -0.28 5.46 -6.85
N GLY A 8 0.16 5.57 -5.60
CA GLY A 8 -0.51 6.38 -4.57
C GLY A 8 -0.38 5.86 -3.14
N LEU A 9 -1.07 6.56 -2.24
CA LEU A 9 -1.18 6.19 -0.82
C LEU A 9 -2.30 5.16 -0.63
N TYR A 10 -2.03 4.07 0.10
CA TYR A 10 -3.02 3.05 0.41
C TYR A 10 -3.04 2.71 1.89
N TRP A 11 -4.19 2.23 2.37
CA TRP A 11 -4.30 1.51 3.62
C TRP A 11 -4.06 0.03 3.37
N TYR A 12 -3.08 -0.55 4.05
CA TYR A 12 -2.71 -1.95 3.98
C TYR A 12 -3.18 -2.71 5.20
N PHE A 13 -4.00 -3.74 4.95
CA PHE A 13 -4.52 -4.64 5.96
C PHE A 13 -3.72 -5.95 5.94
N ALA A 14 -2.91 -6.15 6.98
CA ALA A 14 -2.10 -7.34 7.16
C ALA A 14 -2.80 -8.34 8.08
N ASN A 15 -2.51 -9.62 7.88
CA ASN A 15 -3.09 -10.69 8.70
C ASN A 15 -2.66 -10.56 10.17
N GLY A 16 -3.63 -10.64 11.08
CA GLY A 16 -3.39 -10.62 12.53
C GLY A 16 -3.03 -9.24 13.11
N GLU A 17 -3.00 -8.19 12.29
CA GLU A 17 -2.76 -6.83 12.76
C GLU A 17 -4.09 -6.13 13.02
N PRO A 18 -4.23 -5.43 14.16
CA PRO A 18 -5.51 -4.82 14.55
C PRO A 18 -5.83 -3.56 13.74
N GLU A 19 -4.82 -2.92 13.16
CA GLU A 19 -4.96 -1.64 12.45
C GLU A 19 -4.28 -1.67 11.08
N PRO A 20 -4.86 -1.03 10.06
CA PRO A 20 -4.21 -0.89 8.77
C PRO A 20 -3.00 0.03 8.84
N ARG A 21 -1.99 -0.26 8.03
CA ARG A 21 -0.79 0.57 7.91
C ARG A 21 -0.84 1.41 6.65
N PRO A 22 -0.38 2.67 6.68
CA PRO A 22 -0.23 3.44 5.46
C PRO A 22 0.97 2.91 4.67
N VAL A 23 0.77 2.66 3.38
CA VAL A 23 1.84 2.24 2.46
C VAL A 23 1.81 3.11 1.20
N MET A 24 2.98 3.34 0.63
CA MET A 24 3.14 4.06 -0.62
C MET A 24 3.45 3.08 -1.74
N ILE A 25 2.70 3.19 -2.83
CA ILE A 25 2.99 2.49 -4.10
C ILE A 25 3.54 3.51 -5.07
N ASN A 26 4.75 3.23 -5.55
CA ASN A 26 5.41 4.01 -6.59
C ASN A 26 6.17 3.04 -7.49
N LYS A 27 5.61 2.73 -8.66
CA LYS A 27 6.16 1.74 -9.60
C LYS A 27 7.46 2.21 -10.24
N GLU A 28 7.57 3.50 -10.53
CA GLU A 28 8.79 4.06 -11.12
C GLU A 28 9.98 3.94 -10.16
N ARG A 29 9.74 4.13 -8.86
CA ARG A 29 10.79 4.19 -7.84
C ARG A 29 11.14 2.84 -7.23
N TRP A 30 10.16 1.94 -7.07
CA TRP A 30 10.34 0.67 -6.36
C TRP A 30 9.90 -0.56 -7.16
N GLY A 31 9.54 -0.37 -8.43
CA GLY A 31 9.15 -1.44 -9.34
C GLY A 31 7.95 -2.22 -8.82
N GLN A 32 8.23 -3.39 -8.25
CA GLN A 32 7.25 -4.36 -7.78
C GLN A 32 7.14 -4.41 -6.24
N SER A 33 7.74 -3.47 -5.52
CA SER A 33 7.73 -3.45 -4.04
C SER A 33 6.80 -2.36 -3.48
N MET A 34 6.15 -2.67 -2.36
CA MET A 34 5.46 -1.67 -1.53
C MET A 34 6.41 -1.17 -0.45
N LYS A 35 6.32 0.12 -0.10
CA LYS A 35 7.10 0.69 1.00
C LYS A 35 6.18 1.21 2.09
N SER A 36 6.33 0.66 3.30
CA SER A 36 5.68 1.19 4.49
C SER A 36 6.36 2.50 4.92
N PHE A 37 5.62 3.37 5.60
CA PHE A 37 6.12 4.69 6.01
C PHE A 37 7.36 4.65 6.91
N ASN A 38 7.61 3.54 7.62
CA ASN A 38 8.83 3.34 8.42
C ASN A 38 10.08 3.01 7.58
N GLY A 39 9.97 3.05 6.25
CA GLY A 39 11.08 2.83 5.34
C GLY A 39 11.38 1.36 5.03
N ALA A 40 10.69 0.41 5.66
CA ALA A 40 10.83 -1.01 5.37
C ALA A 40 10.27 -1.34 3.98
N GLN A 41 11.07 -2.04 3.18
CA GLN A 41 10.62 -2.62 1.92
C GLN A 41 9.82 -3.89 2.25
N GLN A 42 8.58 -3.96 1.79
CA GLN A 42 7.73 -5.13 1.98
C GLN A 42 7.47 -5.83 0.65
N SER A 43 7.41 -7.16 0.71
CA SER A 43 6.90 -8.01 -0.36
C SER A 43 5.45 -7.63 -0.70
N TRP A 44 4.97 -8.04 -1.88
CA TRP A 44 3.56 -7.89 -2.25
C TRP A 44 2.63 -8.70 -1.31
N LEU A 45 1.30 -8.52 -1.44
CA LEU A 45 0.28 -9.06 -0.53
C LEU A 45 0.40 -10.57 -0.41
N ARG A 46 0.24 -11.07 0.81
CA ARG A 46 -0.01 -12.49 1.06
C ARG A 46 -1.50 -12.80 0.95
N GLU A 47 -1.83 -14.07 0.95
CA GLU A 47 -3.23 -14.51 1.00
C GLU A 47 -3.95 -13.93 2.23
N GLY A 48 -5.14 -13.37 2.02
CA GLY A 48 -5.94 -12.70 3.06
C GLY A 48 -5.60 -11.22 3.28
N GLU A 49 -4.48 -10.74 2.74
CA GLU A 49 -4.08 -9.33 2.84
C GLU A 49 -4.63 -8.51 1.67
N TYR A 50 -4.93 -7.24 1.91
CA TYR A 50 -5.50 -6.37 0.89
C TYR A 50 -5.17 -4.89 1.11
N LEU A 51 -5.40 -4.10 0.05
CA LEU A 51 -5.22 -2.65 0.04
C LEU A 51 -6.57 -1.94 -0.19
N ILE A 52 -6.74 -0.77 0.45
CA ILE A 52 -7.82 0.17 0.15
C ILE A 52 -7.22 1.51 -0.29
N GLY A 53 -7.57 1.96 -1.50
CA GLY A 53 -7.07 3.21 -2.08
C GLY A 53 -7.09 3.21 -3.62
N PRO A 54 -6.35 4.13 -4.27
CA PRO A 54 -5.49 5.14 -3.63
C PRO A 54 -6.32 6.16 -2.85
N GLN A 55 -5.78 6.62 -1.72
CA GLN A 55 -6.42 7.66 -0.91
C GLN A 55 -6.36 9.00 -1.68
N PRO A 56 -7.46 9.74 -1.76
CA PRO A 56 -7.46 11.05 -2.41
C PRO A 56 -6.51 11.99 -1.65
N ALA A 57 -5.94 12.96 -2.36
CA ALA A 57 -5.26 14.06 -1.70
C ALA A 57 -6.24 14.74 -0.72
N PRO A 58 -5.77 15.17 0.47
CA PRO A 58 -6.60 15.93 1.39
C PRO A 58 -7.22 17.12 0.65
N GLN A 59 -8.54 17.25 0.72
CA GLN A 59 -9.21 18.45 0.23
C GLN A 59 -9.11 19.50 1.33
N PHE A 60 -8.47 20.63 1.04
CA PHE A 60 -8.56 21.80 1.91
C PHE A 60 -10.03 22.28 1.89
N GLN A 61 -10.66 22.32 3.06
CA GLN A 61 -11.96 22.96 3.25
C GLN A 61 -11.79 24.46 3.48
#